data_AF-A0AAE0MMJ3-F1
#
_entry.id   AF-A0AAE0MMJ3-F1
#
_cell.length_a   1.000
_cell.length_b   1.000
_cell.length_c   1.000
_cell.angle_alpha   90.00
_cell.angle_beta   90.00
_cell.angle_gamma   90.00
#
_symmetry.space_group_name_H-M   'P 1'
#
loop_
_entity.id
_entity.type
_entity.pdbx_description
1 polymer ?
#
loop_
_entity_poly.entity_id
_entity_poly.type
_entity_poly.pdbx_seq_one_letter_code
_entity_poly.pdbx_strand_id
1 'polypeptide(L)'
;MPSLSTALSFILLILLLNLTPTVSAVSVSAVSVSARAADQTPAAAPAIYSNATTGYIYLGCYNETTAIAGTSGDRALAGGTNEVKPGNMTVETCLGFCATGATRYKYAGLEFARECWCAQELSVLAKKQADSECNLPCEGDKTEVCGGSLKLTVYTVGGGSGAASSIRVAWTAGAVAVGAAALSLGLL
;
A
#
# COMPACT_ATOMS: atom_id res chain seq x y z
N MET A 1 38.38 74.32 -28.19
CA MET A 1 39.55 73.40 -28.15
C MET A 1 39.15 72.20 -27.31
N PRO A 2 38.77 71.06 -27.91
CA PRO A 2 38.38 69.87 -27.14
C PRO A 2 39.60 69.34 -26.37
N SER A 3 39.38 68.96 -25.10
CA SER A 3 40.43 68.55 -24.17
C SER A 3 41.01 67.18 -24.53
N LEU A 4 42.31 67.01 -24.30
CA LEU A 4 43.09 65.79 -24.57
C LEU A 4 42.53 64.52 -23.90
N SER A 5 41.65 64.69 -22.91
CA SER A 5 41.00 63.60 -22.16
C SER A 5 40.00 62.80 -23.00
N THR A 6 39.28 63.43 -23.94
CA THR A 6 38.30 62.69 -24.76
C THR A 6 38.96 61.80 -25.82
N ALA A 7 40.18 62.12 -26.29
CA ALA A 7 40.87 61.33 -27.31
C ALA A 7 41.38 59.97 -26.78
N LEU A 8 41.78 59.90 -25.50
CA LEU A 8 42.28 58.67 -24.88
C LEU A 8 41.16 57.65 -24.58
N SER A 9 39.93 58.13 -24.36
CA SER A 9 38.78 57.26 -24.08
C SER A 9 38.28 56.52 -25.32
N PHE A 10 38.36 57.15 -26.51
CA PHE A 10 38.02 56.48 -27.76
C PHE A 10 39.06 55.44 -28.19
N ILE A 11 40.35 55.65 -27.85
CA ILE A 11 41.45 54.71 -28.17
C ILE A 11 41.42 53.44 -27.29
N LEU A 12 40.77 53.47 -26.13
CA LEU A 12 40.62 52.26 -25.31
C LEU A 12 39.44 51.38 -25.75
N LEU A 13 38.42 51.97 -26.39
CA LEU A 13 37.22 51.25 -26.80
C LEU A 13 37.43 50.39 -28.07
N ILE A 14 38.22 50.84 -29.05
CA ILE A 14 38.47 50.07 -30.28
C ILE A 14 39.44 48.89 -30.11
N LEU A 15 40.24 48.85 -29.04
CA LEU A 15 41.15 47.73 -28.73
C LEU A 15 40.44 46.54 -28.05
N LEU A 16 39.19 46.71 -27.63
CA LEU A 16 38.39 45.67 -26.97
C LEU A 16 37.48 44.87 -27.93
N LEU A 17 37.39 45.24 -29.22
CA LEU A 17 36.49 44.58 -30.18
C LEU A 17 37.11 43.39 -30.95
N ASN A 18 38.38 43.03 -30.73
CA ASN A 18 39.08 42.05 -31.58
C ASN A 18 39.54 40.76 -30.87
N LEU A 19 38.73 40.15 -30.01
CA LEU A 19 38.98 38.76 -29.55
C LEU A 19 37.70 37.92 -29.54
N THR A 20 37.16 37.60 -30.71
CA THR A 20 36.24 36.45 -30.86
C THR A 20 37.04 35.23 -31.33
N PRO A 21 37.15 34.16 -30.54
CA PRO A 21 37.74 32.92 -31.03
C PRO A 21 36.79 32.28 -32.06
N THR A 22 37.28 32.07 -33.28
CA THR A 22 36.58 31.32 -34.33
C THR A 22 36.58 29.84 -33.96
N VAL A 23 35.51 29.37 -33.33
CA VAL A 23 35.30 27.94 -33.06
C VAL A 23 34.80 27.29 -34.34
N SER A 24 35.66 26.48 -34.97
CA SER A 24 35.30 25.64 -36.12
C SER A 24 34.23 24.63 -35.70
N ALA A 25 33.05 24.73 -36.30
CA ALA A 25 31.98 23.77 -36.11
C ALA A 25 32.35 22.44 -36.78
N VAL A 26 32.61 21.40 -35.99
CA VAL A 26 32.72 20.02 -36.47
C VAL A 26 31.30 19.46 -36.58
N SER A 27 30.85 19.17 -37.80
CA SER A 27 29.57 18.55 -38.08
C SER A 27 29.62 17.05 -37.74
N VAL A 28 29.02 16.68 -36.60
CA VAL A 28 28.77 15.27 -36.25
C VAL A 28 27.48 14.83 -36.93
N SER A 29 27.56 13.81 -37.79
CA SER A 29 26.38 13.23 -38.43
C SER A 29 25.49 12.56 -37.37
N ALA A 30 24.25 13.03 -37.24
CA ALA A 30 23.26 12.41 -36.38
C ALA A 30 22.83 11.06 -36.97
N VAL A 31 23.21 9.97 -36.30
CA VAL A 31 22.68 8.64 -36.59
C VAL A 31 21.29 8.57 -35.96
N SER A 32 20.25 8.60 -36.78
CA SER A 32 18.87 8.41 -36.34
C SER A 32 18.65 6.95 -35.95
N VAL A 33 18.84 6.64 -34.67
CA VAL A 33 18.31 5.42 -34.06
C VAL A 33 16.78 5.50 -34.10
N SER A 34 16.18 4.74 -35.00
CA SER A 34 14.74 4.54 -35.05
C SER A 34 14.32 3.77 -33.79
N ALA A 35 13.83 4.50 -32.79
CA ALA A 35 13.25 3.91 -31.60
C ALA A 35 11.99 3.14 -32.03
N ARG A 36 12.06 1.80 -32.00
CA ARG A 36 10.87 0.97 -32.06
C ARG A 36 10.01 1.39 -30.88
N ALA A 37 8.83 1.93 -31.16
CA ALA A 37 7.82 2.16 -30.15
C ALA A 37 7.62 0.84 -29.41
N ALA A 38 8.03 0.81 -28.14
CA ALA A 38 7.66 -0.28 -27.25
C ALA A 38 6.14 -0.39 -27.31
N ASP A 39 5.67 -1.61 -27.48
CA ASP A 39 4.27 -2.01 -27.40
C ASP A 39 3.64 -1.43 -26.13
N GLN A 40 2.93 -0.30 -26.28
CA GLN A 40 2.25 0.37 -25.18
C GLN A 40 0.89 -0.30 -24.97
N THR A 41 0.94 -1.51 -24.39
CA THR A 41 -0.20 -1.95 -23.59
C THR A 41 -0.19 -1.11 -22.32
N PRO A 42 -1.26 -0.35 -21.99
CA PRO A 42 -1.32 0.40 -20.74
C PRO A 42 -1.04 -0.56 -19.58
N ALA A 43 -0.04 -0.25 -18.76
CA ALA A 43 0.23 -1.03 -17.56
C ALA A 43 -1.08 -1.09 -16.74
N ALA A 44 -1.55 -2.30 -16.46
CA ALA A 44 -2.75 -2.51 -15.68
C ALA A 44 -2.63 -1.77 -14.34
N ALA A 45 -3.73 -1.16 -13.88
CA ALA A 45 -3.74 -0.50 -12.58
C ALA A 45 -3.42 -1.51 -11.47
N PRO A 46 -2.72 -1.09 -10.40
CA PRO A 46 -2.43 -1.96 -9.27
C PRO A 46 -3.72 -2.46 -8.63
N ALA A 47 -3.76 -3.73 -8.24
CA ALA A 47 -4.91 -4.39 -7.65
C ALA A 47 -4.71 -4.65 -6.15
N ILE A 48 -5.82 -4.83 -5.44
CA ILE A 48 -5.80 -5.31 -4.06
C ILE A 48 -5.39 -6.79 -4.05
N TYR A 49 -4.37 -7.11 -3.27
CA TYR A 49 -3.95 -8.50 -3.07
C TYR A 49 -5.01 -9.26 -2.26
N SER A 50 -5.40 -10.44 -2.75
CA SER A 50 -6.48 -11.24 -2.17
C SER A 50 -6.09 -12.68 -1.88
N ASN A 51 -4.83 -13.06 -2.13
CA ASN A 51 -4.38 -14.42 -1.91
C ASN A 51 -4.14 -14.68 -0.41
N ALA A 52 -4.87 -15.64 0.14
CA ALA A 52 -4.86 -15.96 1.56
C ALA A 52 -3.80 -17.01 1.95
N THR A 53 -2.73 -17.22 1.17
CA THR A 53 -1.72 -18.27 1.46
C THR A 53 -1.06 -18.09 2.83
N THR A 54 -0.87 -16.83 3.28
CA THR A 54 -0.36 -16.51 4.62
C THR A 54 -1.42 -16.62 5.72
N GLY A 55 -2.69 -16.87 5.36
CA GLY A 55 -3.85 -16.83 6.24
C GLY A 55 -4.26 -15.42 6.66
N TYR A 56 -3.77 -14.40 5.95
CA TYR A 56 -4.24 -13.03 6.05
C TYR A 56 -5.29 -12.75 4.96
N ILE A 57 -6.31 -11.97 5.30
CA ILE A 57 -7.35 -11.49 4.40
C ILE A 57 -7.36 -9.97 4.40
N TYR A 58 -7.61 -9.37 3.24
CA TYR A 58 -7.71 -7.92 3.11
C TYR A 58 -8.91 -7.40 3.93
N LEU A 59 -8.65 -6.45 4.83
CA LEU A 59 -9.66 -5.84 5.68
C LEU A 59 -10.18 -4.51 5.09
N GLY A 60 -9.30 -3.74 4.47
CA GLY A 60 -9.62 -2.48 3.82
C GLY A 60 -8.47 -1.47 3.82
N CYS A 61 -8.71 -0.32 3.19
CA CYS A 61 -7.88 0.86 3.34
C CYS A 61 -8.24 1.62 4.64
N TYR A 62 -7.26 2.00 5.44
CA TYR A 62 -7.43 2.75 6.69
C TYR A 62 -6.49 3.96 6.72
N ASN A 63 -6.85 5.02 7.45
CA ASN A 63 -5.90 6.11 7.68
C ASN A 63 -4.80 5.72 8.68
N GLU A 64 -3.59 6.22 8.44
CA GLU A 64 -2.55 6.29 9.47
C GLU A 64 -2.97 7.34 10.54
N THR A 65 -2.56 7.13 11.78
CA THR A 65 -2.95 7.96 12.94
C THR A 65 -1.83 8.87 13.46
N THR A 66 -0.61 8.76 12.93
CA THR A 66 0.55 9.58 13.34
C THR A 66 0.32 11.09 13.22
N ALA A 67 -0.55 11.51 12.28
CA ALA A 67 -0.87 12.92 12.04
C ALA A 67 -2.14 13.41 12.75
N ILE A 68 -2.76 12.60 13.61
CA ILE A 68 -3.96 13.03 14.35
C ILE A 68 -3.55 13.91 15.53
N ALA A 69 -3.99 15.17 15.50
CA ALA A 69 -3.73 16.14 16.56
C ALA A 69 -4.29 15.68 17.92
N GLY A 70 -3.58 16.01 18.99
CA GLY A 70 -3.96 15.61 20.35
C GLY A 70 -3.65 14.15 20.69
N THR A 71 -2.90 13.44 19.83
CA THR A 71 -2.30 12.14 20.12
C THR A 71 -0.79 12.28 20.25
N SER A 72 -0.11 11.29 20.85
CA SER A 72 1.36 11.24 20.91
C SER A 72 2.03 10.88 19.57
N GLY A 73 1.30 10.98 18.45
CA GLY A 73 1.76 10.52 17.14
C GLY A 73 1.77 8.99 17.01
N ASP A 74 0.95 8.31 17.82
CA ASP A 74 0.85 6.85 17.79
C ASP A 74 0.35 6.36 16.43
N ARG A 75 0.94 5.26 15.96
CA ARG A 75 0.58 4.64 14.69
C ARG A 75 -0.72 3.86 14.76
N ALA A 76 -1.39 3.71 13.63
CA ALA A 76 -2.61 2.91 13.52
C ALA A 76 -2.35 1.46 13.92
N LEU A 77 -1.17 0.94 13.57
CA LEU A 77 -0.64 -0.36 13.96
C LEU A 77 0.59 -0.16 14.87
N ALA A 78 0.35 0.21 16.12
CA ALA A 78 1.38 0.38 17.15
C ALA A 78 1.59 -0.88 18.01
N GLY A 79 2.71 -0.95 18.72
CA GLY A 79 2.96 -1.99 19.74
C GLY A 79 3.35 -3.37 19.22
N GLY A 80 3.63 -3.52 17.91
CA GLY A 80 4.20 -4.74 17.34
C GLY A 80 5.57 -4.51 16.72
N THR A 81 5.79 -5.01 15.51
CA THR A 81 7.06 -4.92 14.78
C THR A 81 6.86 -4.31 13.40
N ASN A 82 7.93 -3.83 12.78
CA ASN A 82 7.89 -3.24 11.45
C ASN A 82 9.17 -3.53 10.68
N GLU A 83 9.07 -3.40 9.36
CA GLU A 83 10.22 -3.34 8.48
C GLU A 83 9.94 -2.42 7.29
N VAL A 84 11.00 -1.86 6.73
CA VAL A 84 10.95 -1.01 5.54
C VAL A 84 11.87 -1.61 4.50
N LYS A 85 11.36 -1.87 3.29
CA LYS A 85 12.13 -2.45 2.18
C LYS A 85 12.01 -1.58 0.92
N PRO A 86 12.81 -0.51 0.81
CA PRO A 86 12.83 0.30 -0.40
C PRO A 86 13.19 -0.55 -1.62
N GLY A 87 12.43 -0.43 -2.71
CA GLY A 87 12.59 -1.18 -3.95
C GLY A 87 12.09 -2.62 -3.92
N ASN A 88 11.81 -3.18 -2.74
CA ASN A 88 11.67 -4.63 -2.56
C ASN A 88 10.43 -5.06 -1.78
N MET A 89 9.61 -4.12 -1.28
CA MET A 89 8.38 -4.47 -0.56
C MET A 89 7.30 -4.99 -1.51
N THR A 90 6.71 -6.13 -1.18
CA THR A 90 5.48 -6.67 -1.79
C THR A 90 4.45 -6.95 -0.70
N VAL A 91 3.19 -7.20 -1.05
CA VAL A 91 2.20 -7.58 -0.04
C VAL A 91 2.61 -8.89 0.63
N GLU A 92 3.07 -9.89 -0.12
CA GLU A 92 3.47 -11.19 0.44
C GLU A 92 4.64 -11.09 1.39
N THR A 93 5.61 -10.23 1.07
CA THR A 93 6.77 -10.00 1.93
C THR A 93 6.31 -9.48 3.29
N CYS A 94 5.40 -8.50 3.30
CA CYS A 94 4.86 -7.96 4.55
C CYS A 94 4.00 -8.99 5.31
N LEU A 95 3.10 -9.68 4.62
CA LEU A 95 2.23 -10.68 5.26
C LEU A 95 3.05 -11.86 5.81
N GLY A 96 4.09 -12.29 5.09
CA GLY A 96 5.05 -13.28 5.53
C GLY A 96 5.78 -12.82 6.77
N PHE A 97 6.33 -11.60 6.76
CA PHE A 97 6.99 -10.98 7.92
C PHE A 97 6.09 -10.96 9.17
N CYS A 98 4.84 -10.48 9.04
CA CYS A 98 3.88 -10.47 10.13
C CYS A 98 3.35 -11.86 10.53
N ALA A 99 3.57 -12.89 9.71
CA ALA A 99 3.26 -14.29 10.01
C ALA A 99 4.43 -15.07 10.64
N THR A 100 5.63 -14.51 10.74
CA THR A 100 6.83 -15.25 11.19
C THR A 100 6.91 -15.45 12.71
N GLY A 101 7.54 -16.56 13.12
CA GLY A 101 8.03 -16.79 14.49
C GLY A 101 6.99 -17.30 15.50
N ALA A 102 7.23 -17.01 16.79
CA ALA A 102 6.35 -17.39 17.90
C ALA A 102 5.13 -16.46 18.06
N THR A 103 5.12 -15.32 17.37
CA THR A 103 4.07 -14.30 17.44
C THR A 103 3.51 -14.05 16.05
N ARG A 104 2.37 -14.66 15.75
CA ARG A 104 1.57 -14.32 14.58
C ARG A 104 0.73 -13.09 14.91
N TYR A 105 1.08 -11.94 14.35
CA TYR A 105 0.32 -10.71 14.57
C TYR A 105 -1.10 -10.84 14.00
N LYS A 106 -2.06 -10.16 14.62
CA LYS A 106 -3.45 -10.17 14.14
C LYS A 106 -3.64 -9.30 12.91
N TYR A 107 -2.87 -8.22 12.80
CA TYR A 107 -2.94 -7.25 11.71
C TYR A 107 -1.57 -7.04 11.07
N ALA A 108 -1.60 -6.88 9.76
CA ALA A 108 -0.50 -6.43 8.93
C ALA A 108 -0.97 -5.23 8.12
N GLY A 109 -0.16 -4.19 7.99
CA GLY A 109 -0.48 -3.00 7.23
C GLY A 109 0.69 -2.55 6.40
N LEU A 110 0.41 -2.16 5.15
CA LEU A 110 1.42 -1.59 4.26
C LEU A 110 1.17 -0.10 4.07
N GLU A 111 2.22 0.70 4.19
CA GLU A 111 2.18 2.15 3.96
C GLU A 111 3.25 2.56 2.95
N PHE A 112 2.95 3.61 2.20
CA PHE A 112 3.92 4.37 1.43
C PHE A 112 4.80 3.53 0.50
N ALA A 113 4.18 2.49 -0.09
CA ALA A 113 4.75 1.54 -1.05
C ALA A 113 5.87 0.61 -0.55
N ARG A 114 6.43 0.86 0.65
CA ARG A 114 7.65 0.19 1.11
C ARG A 114 7.70 -0.16 2.59
N GLU A 115 6.74 0.29 3.37
CA GLU A 115 6.69 0.08 4.82
C GLU A 115 5.72 -1.04 5.14
N CYS A 116 6.10 -1.90 6.08
CA CYS A 116 5.28 -2.97 6.62
C CYS A 116 5.19 -2.82 8.14
N TRP A 117 3.97 -2.89 8.67
CA TRP A 117 3.66 -2.72 10.08
C TRP A 117 2.82 -3.89 10.56
N CYS A 118 3.24 -4.55 11.63
CA CYS A 118 2.52 -5.63 12.27
C CYS A 118 2.08 -5.21 13.66
N ALA A 119 0.85 -5.50 14.04
CA ALA A 119 0.36 -5.24 15.39
C ALA A 119 -0.72 -6.24 15.81
N GLN A 120 -0.91 -6.36 17.12
CA GLN A 120 -1.99 -7.18 17.65
C GLN A 120 -3.33 -6.44 17.62
N GLU A 121 -3.30 -5.11 17.65
CA GLU A 121 -4.48 -4.27 17.63
C GLU A 121 -4.39 -3.23 16.52
N LEU A 122 -5.56 -2.85 16.00
CA LEU A 122 -5.73 -1.69 15.12
C LEU A 122 -6.32 -0.56 15.95
N SER A 123 -5.68 0.60 15.93
CA SER A 123 -6.10 1.78 16.69
C SER A 123 -7.57 2.11 16.45
N VAL A 124 -8.30 2.47 17.51
CA VAL A 124 -9.70 2.93 17.41
C VAL A 124 -9.84 4.24 16.62
N LEU A 125 -8.74 4.97 16.46
CA LEU A 125 -8.67 6.19 15.65
C LEU A 125 -8.44 5.89 14.16
N ALA A 126 -8.05 4.67 13.80
CA ALA A 126 -7.97 4.23 12.41
C ALA A 126 -9.38 3.99 11.87
N LYS A 127 -9.77 4.79 10.89
CA LYS A 127 -11.06 4.72 10.20
C LYS A 127 -10.86 4.14 8.82
N LYS A 128 -11.76 3.25 8.44
CA LYS A 128 -11.81 2.72 7.08
C LYS A 128 -12.06 3.86 6.10
N GLN A 129 -11.40 3.83 4.95
CA GLN A 129 -11.48 4.79 3.87
C GLN A 129 -11.93 4.07 2.59
N ALA A 130 -12.16 4.82 1.51
CA ALA A 130 -12.30 4.22 0.19
C ALA A 130 -10.99 3.55 -0.21
N ASP A 131 -11.06 2.38 -0.85
CA ASP A 131 -9.85 1.65 -1.27
C ASP A 131 -9.00 2.47 -2.26
N SER A 132 -9.61 3.41 -2.99
CA SER A 132 -8.92 4.37 -3.87
C SER A 132 -7.97 5.34 -3.15
N GLU A 133 -8.07 5.49 -1.83
CA GLU A 133 -7.12 6.28 -1.03
C GLU A 133 -5.80 5.53 -0.80
N CYS A 134 -5.84 4.20 -0.86
CA CYS A 134 -4.68 3.34 -0.91
C CYS A 134 -4.31 3.13 -2.38
N ASN A 135 -3.55 4.07 -2.94
CA ASN A 135 -3.28 4.14 -4.38
C ASN A 135 -1.80 3.98 -4.75
N LEU A 136 -0.93 3.68 -3.78
CA LEU A 136 0.49 3.53 -4.07
C LEU A 136 0.80 2.07 -4.43
N PRO A 137 1.34 1.80 -5.62
CA PRO A 137 1.80 0.48 -5.97
C PRO A 137 3.00 0.09 -5.11
N CYS A 138 3.11 -1.18 -4.75
CA CYS A 138 4.28 -1.69 -4.02
C CYS A 138 5.58 -1.40 -4.76
N GLU A 139 6.67 -1.17 -4.03
CA GLU A 139 7.97 -0.93 -4.66
C GLU A 139 8.55 -2.18 -5.33
N GLY A 140 8.34 -3.36 -4.73
CA GLY A 140 8.79 -4.65 -5.24
C GLY A 140 7.82 -5.33 -6.23
N ASP A 141 6.54 -4.97 -6.24
CA ASP A 141 5.56 -5.43 -7.23
C ASP A 141 4.57 -4.33 -7.60
N LYS A 142 4.69 -3.80 -8.82
CA LYS A 142 3.84 -2.69 -9.29
C LYS A 142 2.40 -3.10 -9.63
N THR A 143 2.09 -4.38 -9.60
CA THR A 143 0.74 -4.90 -9.85
C THR A 143 -0.13 -4.92 -8.60
N GLU A 144 0.43 -4.63 -7.43
CA GLU A 144 -0.23 -4.67 -6.13
C GLU A 144 -0.25 -3.31 -5.43
N VAL A 145 -1.29 -3.06 -4.63
CA VAL A 145 -1.40 -1.86 -3.79
C VAL A 145 -0.73 -2.06 -2.42
N CYS A 146 0.16 -1.15 -2.04
CA CYS A 146 0.87 -1.10 -0.75
C CYS A 146 0.62 0.22 0.01
N GLY A 147 -0.66 0.49 0.28
CA GLY A 147 -1.10 1.66 1.04
C GLY A 147 -1.11 2.96 0.23
N GLY A 148 -0.87 4.07 0.92
CA GLY A 148 -0.83 5.43 0.40
C GLY A 148 -0.02 6.35 1.32
N SER A 149 -0.04 7.66 1.07
CA SER A 149 0.51 8.63 2.02
C SER A 149 -0.47 8.81 3.19
N LEU A 150 -0.06 8.43 4.40
CA LEU A 150 -0.95 8.38 5.59
C LEU A 150 -2.18 7.48 5.39
N LYS A 151 -2.00 6.39 4.63
CA LYS A 151 -3.02 5.39 4.32
C LYS A 151 -2.40 3.99 4.32
N LEU A 152 -3.05 3.07 5.02
CA LEU A 152 -2.62 1.69 5.17
C LEU A 152 -3.57 0.76 4.43
N THR A 153 -3.05 -0.10 3.56
CA THR A 153 -3.78 -1.33 3.21
C THR A 153 -3.64 -2.29 4.37
N VAL A 154 -4.73 -2.58 5.08
CA VAL A 154 -4.72 -3.44 6.27
C VAL A 154 -5.23 -4.82 5.92
N TYR A 155 -4.52 -5.83 6.39
CA TYR A 155 -4.87 -7.23 6.36
C TYR A 155 -5.02 -7.74 7.79
N THR A 156 -5.89 -8.71 7.98
CA THR A 156 -6.05 -9.38 9.28
C THR A 156 -6.02 -10.88 9.11
N VAL A 157 -5.60 -11.61 10.15
CA VAL A 157 -5.67 -13.07 10.13
C VAL A 157 -7.12 -13.53 9.91
N GLY A 158 -7.34 -14.23 8.81
CA GLY A 158 -8.62 -14.86 8.52
C GLY A 158 -8.77 -16.07 9.44
N GLY A 159 -9.54 -15.94 10.52
CA GLY A 159 -10.10 -17.12 11.17
C GLY A 159 -11.02 -17.77 10.13
N GLY A 160 -10.75 -19.00 9.71
CA GLY A 160 -11.45 -19.71 8.62
C GLY A 160 -12.97 -19.54 8.67
N SER A 161 -13.45 -18.46 8.07
CA SER A 161 -14.85 -18.04 8.05
C SER A 161 -15.28 -18.03 6.59
N GLY A 162 -15.05 -19.19 5.96
CA GLY A 162 -15.60 -19.61 4.68
C GLY A 162 -16.30 -20.97 4.77
N ALA A 163 -16.35 -21.60 5.96
CA ALA A 163 -17.49 -22.43 6.26
C ALA A 163 -18.59 -21.49 6.73
N ALA A 164 -19.60 -21.27 5.90
CA ALA A 164 -20.93 -21.06 6.45
C ALA A 164 -21.18 -22.25 7.37
N SER A 165 -20.88 -22.09 8.66
CA SER A 165 -21.39 -22.97 9.69
C SER A 165 -22.90 -22.78 9.61
N SER A 166 -23.54 -23.63 8.82
CA SER A 166 -24.95 -23.88 8.95
C SER A 166 -25.09 -24.49 10.34
N ILE A 167 -25.26 -23.61 11.33
CA ILE A 167 -25.79 -23.98 12.63
C ILE A 167 -27.12 -24.62 12.30
N ARG A 168 -27.12 -25.95 12.18
CA ARG A 168 -28.34 -26.74 12.12
C ARG A 168 -28.87 -26.65 13.53
N VAL A 169 -29.74 -25.66 13.76
CA VAL A 169 -30.60 -25.64 14.92
C VAL A 169 -31.41 -26.92 14.84
N ALA A 170 -30.98 -27.95 15.58
CA ALA A 170 -31.75 -29.15 15.77
C ALA A 170 -32.97 -28.75 16.60
N TRP A 171 -34.06 -28.44 15.92
CA TRP A 171 -35.38 -28.39 16.54
C TRP A 171 -35.70 -29.81 17.00
N THR A 172 -35.49 -30.08 18.30
CA THR A 172 -36.09 -31.24 18.94
C THR A 172 -37.59 -30.99 19.01
N ALA A 173 -38.31 -31.47 17.99
CA ALA A 173 -39.75 -31.65 18.08
C ALA A 173 -40.00 -32.64 19.23
N GLY A 174 -40.33 -32.10 20.41
CA GLY A 174 -40.77 -32.87 21.55
C GLY A 174 -42.10 -33.54 21.21
N ALA A 175 -42.04 -34.80 20.80
CA ALA A 175 -43.20 -35.67 20.74
C ALA A 175 -43.61 -36.01 22.18
N VAL A 176 -44.63 -35.32 22.70
CA VAL A 176 -45.27 -35.66 23.96
C VAL A 176 -46.12 -36.91 23.71
N ALA A 177 -45.63 -38.07 24.13
CA ALA A 177 -46.40 -39.31 24.09
C ALA A 177 -47.47 -39.28 25.18
N VAL A 178 -48.75 -39.16 24.79
CA VAL A 178 -49.90 -39.33 25.69
C VAL A 178 -50.11 -40.83 25.89
N GLY A 179 -49.81 -41.32 27.09
CA GLY A 179 -50.05 -42.71 27.47
C GLY A 179 -51.54 -42.98 27.65
N ALA A 180 -52.10 -43.89 26.85
CA ALA A 180 -53.43 -44.44 27.06
C ALA A 180 -53.36 -45.58 28.08
N ALA A 181 -53.98 -45.39 29.26
CA ALA A 181 -54.17 -46.45 30.24
C ALA A 181 -55.40 -47.29 29.84
N ALA A 182 -55.18 -48.57 29.52
CA ALA A 182 -56.26 -49.55 29.33
C ALA A 182 -56.65 -50.15 30.69
N LEU A 183 -57.91 -49.97 31.09
CA LEU A 183 -58.55 -50.67 32.21
C LEU A 183 -58.91 -52.10 31.78
N SER A 184 -58.22 -53.10 32.33
CA SER A 184 -58.68 -54.49 32.27
C SER A 184 -59.67 -54.75 33.41
N LEU A 185 -60.93 -54.97 33.04
CA LEU A 185 -61.97 -55.52 33.91
C LEU A 185 -61.57 -56.93 34.35
N GLY A 186 -61.25 -57.09 35.63
CA GLY A 186 -61.12 -58.38 36.28
C GLY A 186 -62.50 -58.93 36.64
N LEU A 187 -62.88 -60.03 35.99
CA LEU A 187 -63.94 -60.94 36.43
C LEU A 187 -63.49 -61.61 37.74
N LEU A 188 -64.33 -61.54 38.77
CA LEU A 188 -64.70 -62.62 39.70
C LEU A 188 -65.80 -62.12 40.64
#